data_AF-A0A3M2E639-F1
#
_entry.id   AF-A0A3M2E639-F1
#
_cell.length_a   1.000
_cell.length_b   1.000
_cell.length_c   1.000
_cell.angle_alpha   90.00
_cell.angle_beta   90.00
_cell.angle_gamma   90.00
#
_symmetry.space_group_name_H-M   'P 1'
#
loop_
_entity.id
_entity.type
_entity.pdbx_description
1 polymer ?
#
loop_
_entity_poly.entity_id
_entity_poly.type
_entity_poly.pdbx_seq_one_letter_code
_entity_poly.pdbx_strand_id
1 'polypeptide(L)'
;MRFTAFLAAAAAALALGGAAQAAVLSCSTTGPSGASFSLGNALDKSCVSGANDTNTITSSYSLFGKTGWTLSDKNDDAVTGSPVSFATGPVNGTKSGTWSVASWAGLTEVIITLKAGNGFAAFLIDVAAGLGGSWSSSKDLSHASIYYRGTPTTPIPLPPAALMLLGGLGALGALRFGRRRAA
;
A
#
# COMPACT_ATOMS: atom_id res chain seq x y z
N MET A 1 44.65 47.31 35.54
CA MET A 1 44.34 45.87 35.68
C MET A 1 43.74 45.37 34.38
N ARG A 2 44.40 44.38 33.76
CA ARG A 2 43.90 43.60 32.62
C ARG A 2 42.81 42.65 33.11
N PHE A 3 41.75 42.41 32.34
CA PHE A 3 41.17 41.08 32.21
C PHE A 3 40.59 40.86 30.81
N THR A 4 41.15 39.84 30.20
CA THR A 4 40.92 39.26 28.88
C THR A 4 39.67 38.39 28.87
N ALA A 5 38.91 38.49 27.76
CA ALA A 5 38.25 37.42 27.02
C ALA A 5 37.14 36.58 27.67
N PHE A 6 36.45 35.86 26.77
CA PHE A 6 35.47 34.78 26.95
C PHE A 6 34.01 35.28 27.07
N LEU A 7 33.02 34.80 26.31
CA LEU A 7 32.91 33.58 25.52
C LEU A 7 31.81 33.78 24.45
N ALA A 8 32.02 33.27 23.25
CA ALA A 8 30.98 33.11 22.24
C ALA A 8 29.99 32.02 22.67
N ALA A 9 28.69 32.24 22.47
CA ALA A 9 27.68 31.19 22.49
C ALA A 9 26.83 31.34 21.23
N ALA A 10 27.29 30.71 20.14
CA ALA A 10 26.50 30.54 18.93
C ALA A 10 25.38 29.53 19.20
N ALA A 11 24.17 29.90 18.83
CA ALA A 11 22.97 29.11 18.99
C ALA A 11 23.05 27.78 18.21
N ALA A 12 23.09 26.66 18.93
CA ALA A 12 22.81 25.35 18.39
C ALA A 12 21.35 24.99 18.70
N ALA A 13 20.41 25.60 17.99
CA ALA A 13 19.05 25.07 17.91
C ALA A 13 19.09 23.88 16.95
N LEU A 14 19.51 22.72 17.48
CA LEU A 14 19.40 21.45 16.77
C LEU A 14 17.90 21.20 16.59
N ALA A 15 17.42 21.39 15.37
CA ALA A 15 16.07 21.04 14.98
C ALA A 15 15.84 19.59 15.35
N LEU A 16 15.02 19.35 16.38
CA LEU A 16 14.37 18.07 16.62
C LEU A 16 13.39 17.83 15.47
N GLY A 17 13.93 17.48 14.31
CA GLY A 17 13.20 16.85 13.23
C GLY A 17 12.85 15.44 13.67
N GLY A 18 11.90 15.31 14.59
CA GLY A 18 11.24 14.03 14.83
C GLY A 18 10.63 13.60 13.51
N ALA A 19 11.02 12.44 13.00
CA ALA A 19 10.29 11.80 11.91
C ALA A 19 8.82 11.76 12.37
N ALA A 20 7.92 12.39 11.61
CA ALA A 20 6.50 12.29 11.85
C ALA A 20 6.15 10.80 11.73
N GLN A 21 6.04 10.11 12.87
CA GLN A 21 5.61 8.73 12.89
C GLN A 21 4.16 8.74 12.44
N ALA A 22 3.89 8.12 11.29
CA ALA A 22 2.53 7.98 10.78
C ALA A 22 1.62 7.36 11.85
N ALA A 23 0.37 7.83 11.91
CA ALA A 23 -0.55 7.44 12.96
C ALA A 23 -0.73 5.91 13.01
N VAL A 24 -0.51 5.33 14.19
CA VAL A 24 -0.89 3.95 14.48
C VAL A 24 -2.34 3.96 14.95
N LEU A 25 -3.19 3.29 14.20
CA LEU A 25 -4.60 3.13 14.52
C LEU A 25 -4.85 1.73 15.08
N SER A 26 -5.69 1.65 16.10
CA SER A 26 -6.00 0.39 16.78
C SER A 26 -7.50 0.24 17.04
N CYS A 27 -8.03 -0.96 16.81
CA CYS A 27 -9.40 -1.31 17.21
C CYS A 27 -9.44 -2.75 17.76
N SER A 28 -10.56 -3.13 18.37
CA SER A 28 -10.76 -4.48 18.89
C SER A 28 -12.10 -5.04 18.43
N THR A 29 -12.11 -6.34 18.13
CA THR A 29 -13.32 -7.12 17.94
C THR A 29 -13.85 -7.58 19.30
N THR A 30 -15.16 -7.74 19.39
CA THR A 30 -15.89 -8.08 20.62
C THR A 30 -16.28 -9.55 20.68
N GLY A 31 -16.61 -10.02 21.89
CA GLY A 31 -17.14 -11.37 22.13
C GLY A 31 -16.07 -12.44 22.43
N PRO A 32 -16.50 -13.70 22.62
CA PRO A 32 -15.60 -14.82 22.85
C PRO A 32 -14.60 -14.92 21.69
N SER A 33 -13.33 -15.01 22.04
CA SER A 33 -12.23 -15.04 21.09
C SER A 33 -11.99 -13.78 20.25
N GLY A 34 -12.49 -12.61 20.68
CA GLY A 34 -12.11 -11.31 20.12
C GLY A 34 -10.59 -11.07 20.15
N ALA A 35 -10.14 -10.12 19.33
CA ALA A 35 -8.74 -9.70 19.18
C ALA A 35 -8.65 -8.18 19.00
N SER A 36 -7.62 -7.60 19.59
CA SER A 36 -7.14 -6.24 19.30
C SER A 36 -6.14 -6.26 18.15
N PHE A 37 -6.17 -5.21 17.35
CA PHE A 37 -5.34 -5.02 16.17
C PHE A 37 -4.78 -3.61 16.14
N SER A 38 -3.59 -3.44 15.57
CA SER A 38 -3.05 -2.12 15.23
C SER A 38 -2.39 -2.13 13.87
N LEU A 39 -2.46 -1.00 13.16
CA LEU A 39 -1.75 -0.77 11.92
C LEU A 39 -1.20 0.65 11.88
N GLY A 40 0.08 0.79 11.54
CA GLY A 40 0.68 2.07 11.17
C GLY A 40 0.23 2.51 9.77
N ASN A 41 0.38 3.80 9.48
CA ASN A 41 0.04 4.41 8.19
C ASN A 41 -1.44 4.25 7.81
N ALA A 42 -2.34 4.39 8.79
CA ALA A 42 -3.78 4.31 8.56
C ALA A 42 -4.48 5.64 8.86
N LEU A 43 -5.43 6.01 8.00
CA LEU A 43 -6.33 7.16 8.13
C LEU A 43 -7.57 6.84 8.96
N ASP A 44 -8.08 5.61 8.84
CA ASP A 44 -9.26 5.15 9.56
C ASP A 44 -9.22 3.64 9.83
N LYS A 45 -10.10 3.17 10.71
CA LYS A 45 -10.14 1.78 11.20
C LYS A 45 -11.58 1.29 11.38
N SER A 46 -11.82 0.01 11.11
CA SER A 46 -13.08 -0.68 11.38
C SER A 46 -12.78 -2.10 11.87
N CYS A 47 -13.44 -2.53 12.94
CA CYS A 47 -13.30 -3.88 13.47
C CYS A 47 -14.63 -4.63 13.32
N VAL A 48 -14.58 -5.82 12.75
CA VAL A 48 -15.75 -6.66 12.47
C VAL A 48 -15.63 -7.96 13.26
N SER A 49 -16.54 -8.16 14.21
CA SER A 49 -16.63 -9.36 15.03
C SER A 49 -17.36 -10.49 14.31
N GLY A 50 -17.01 -11.74 14.59
CA GLY A 50 -17.72 -12.94 14.11
C GLY A 50 -17.58 -13.22 12.61
N ALA A 51 -16.64 -12.56 11.93
CA ALA A 51 -16.51 -12.59 10.49
C ALA A 51 -15.07 -12.86 10.01
N ASN A 52 -14.95 -13.31 8.77
CA ASN A 52 -13.69 -13.37 8.04
C ASN A 52 -13.72 -12.27 6.96
N ASP A 53 -12.60 -11.62 6.65
CA ASP A 53 -12.59 -10.53 5.69
C ASP A 53 -12.90 -11.03 4.27
N THR A 54 -12.28 -12.11 3.81
CA THR A 54 -12.42 -12.58 2.41
C THR A 54 -13.84 -13.00 2.04
N ASN A 55 -14.64 -13.51 2.99
CA ASN A 55 -16.04 -13.88 2.74
C ASN A 55 -17.05 -12.78 3.09
N THR A 56 -16.59 -11.67 3.66
CA THR A 56 -17.45 -10.57 4.12
C THR A 56 -17.31 -9.33 3.24
N ILE A 57 -16.08 -8.96 2.88
CA ILE A 57 -15.79 -7.78 2.06
C ILE A 57 -16.06 -8.12 0.59
N THR A 58 -17.32 -8.09 0.23
CA THR A 58 -17.79 -8.15 -1.16
C THR A 58 -17.86 -6.74 -1.76
N SER A 59 -18.07 -6.65 -3.07
CA SER A 59 -18.23 -5.36 -3.74
C SER A 59 -19.41 -4.52 -3.20
N SER A 60 -20.42 -5.14 -2.59
CA SER A 60 -21.52 -4.45 -1.92
C SER A 60 -21.28 -4.11 -0.45
N TYR A 61 -20.24 -4.67 0.17
CA TYR A 61 -19.94 -4.44 1.58
C TYR A 61 -19.42 -3.01 1.79
N SER A 62 -19.97 -2.31 2.79
CA SER A 62 -19.61 -0.94 3.08
C SER A 62 -18.53 -0.89 4.17
N LEU A 63 -17.39 -0.29 3.84
CA LEU A 63 -16.34 0.09 4.77
C LEU A 63 -16.04 1.57 4.58
N PHE A 64 -15.91 2.30 5.69
CA PHE A 64 -15.60 3.74 5.68
C PHE A 64 -16.63 4.56 4.88
N GLY A 65 -17.89 4.13 4.89
CA GLY A 65 -19.00 4.74 4.14
C GLY A 65 -18.95 4.50 2.63
N LYS A 66 -18.14 3.54 2.16
CA LYS A 66 -17.88 3.30 0.73
C LYS A 66 -18.01 1.82 0.40
N THR A 67 -18.58 1.51 -0.74
CA THR A 67 -18.67 0.16 -1.32
C THR A 67 -17.71 0.03 -2.51
N GLY A 68 -17.69 -1.11 -3.20
CA GLY A 68 -16.89 -1.34 -4.40
C GLY A 68 -15.45 -1.78 -4.12
N TRP A 69 -15.19 -2.35 -2.93
CA TRP A 69 -13.89 -2.89 -2.58
C TRP A 69 -13.62 -4.17 -3.36
N THR A 70 -12.42 -4.27 -3.92
CA THR A 70 -11.93 -5.44 -4.66
C THR A 70 -10.70 -5.98 -3.96
N LEU A 71 -10.63 -7.30 -3.75
CA LEU A 71 -9.44 -7.96 -3.22
C LEU A 71 -8.30 -7.80 -4.23
N SER A 72 -7.19 -7.22 -3.79
CA SER A 72 -5.96 -7.13 -4.57
C SER A 72 -5.09 -8.35 -4.31
N ASP A 73 -4.73 -8.58 -3.05
CA ASP A 73 -3.72 -9.55 -2.62
C ASP A 73 -4.04 -10.12 -1.23
N LYS A 74 -3.49 -11.29 -0.94
CA LYS A 74 -3.60 -11.95 0.35
C LYS A 74 -2.27 -12.63 0.67
N ASN A 75 -1.77 -12.41 1.87
CA ASN A 75 -0.41 -12.80 2.26
C ASN A 75 -0.17 -14.33 2.31
N ASP A 76 -1.22 -15.14 2.26
CA ASP A 76 -1.18 -16.60 2.28
C ASP A 76 -1.69 -17.25 0.98
N ASP A 77 -2.01 -16.45 -0.04
CA ASP A 77 -2.36 -16.98 -1.36
C ASP A 77 -1.09 -17.31 -2.16
N ALA A 78 -1.14 -18.40 -2.92
CA ALA A 78 -0.01 -18.88 -3.72
C ALA A 78 0.32 -17.98 -4.94
N VAL A 79 -0.55 -17.01 -5.23
CA VAL A 79 -0.42 -16.09 -6.36
C VAL A 79 -0.39 -14.67 -5.82
N THR A 80 0.68 -13.94 -6.11
CA THR A 80 0.77 -12.52 -5.77
C THR A 80 -0.34 -11.75 -6.46
N GLY A 81 -1.12 -11.03 -5.67
CA GLY A 81 -2.23 -10.22 -6.13
C GLY A 81 -1.85 -9.05 -7.04
N SER A 82 -2.84 -8.53 -7.77
CA SER A 82 -2.70 -7.35 -8.66
C SER A 82 -3.93 -6.47 -8.46
N PRO A 83 -3.81 -5.14 -8.45
CA PRO A 83 -2.68 -4.29 -8.87
C PRO A 83 -1.61 -4.03 -7.80
N VAL A 84 -1.91 -4.30 -6.53
CA VAL A 84 -1.02 -4.04 -5.40
C VAL A 84 -0.82 -5.33 -4.62
N SER A 85 0.43 -5.70 -4.36
CA SER A 85 0.77 -6.89 -3.58
C SER A 85 1.70 -6.52 -2.43
N PHE A 86 1.68 -7.33 -1.38
CA PHE A 86 2.65 -7.24 -0.30
C PHE A 86 4.05 -7.53 -0.85
N ALA A 87 4.96 -6.57 -0.71
CA ALA A 87 6.40 -6.80 -0.89
C ALA A 87 6.99 -7.48 0.37
N THR A 88 6.56 -7.00 1.54
CA THR A 88 6.69 -7.69 2.81
C THR A 88 5.30 -7.79 3.43
N GLY A 89 4.77 -8.99 3.56
CA GLY A 89 3.45 -9.22 4.16
C GLY A 89 3.55 -9.45 5.67
N PRO A 90 2.46 -9.18 6.42
CA PRO A 90 2.26 -9.79 7.72
C PRO A 90 2.47 -11.31 7.67
N VAL A 91 2.93 -11.93 8.76
CA VAL A 91 3.29 -13.35 8.79
C VAL A 91 2.27 -14.13 9.61
N ASN A 92 1.69 -15.17 9.02
CA ASN A 92 0.72 -16.03 9.69
C ASN A 92 1.33 -16.68 10.93
N GLY A 93 0.53 -16.84 11.99
CA GLY A 93 0.99 -17.38 13.27
C GLY A 93 1.76 -16.40 14.14
N THR A 94 2.08 -15.19 13.65
CA THR A 94 2.79 -14.17 14.43
C THR A 94 1.83 -13.09 14.92
N LYS A 95 2.29 -12.27 15.88
CA LYS A 95 1.48 -11.24 16.56
C LYS A 95 1.87 -9.81 16.21
N SER A 96 2.97 -9.62 15.49
CA SER A 96 3.46 -8.31 15.12
C SER A 96 4.51 -8.40 14.03
N GLY A 97 4.69 -7.32 13.30
CA GLY A 97 5.77 -7.19 12.35
C GLY A 97 5.67 -5.90 11.56
N THR A 98 6.27 -5.93 10.39
CA THR A 98 6.16 -4.87 9.39
C THR A 98 5.40 -5.36 8.18
N TRP A 99 4.90 -4.42 7.39
CA TRP A 99 4.35 -4.67 6.07
C TRP A 99 4.89 -3.62 5.11
N SER A 100 4.95 -3.97 3.82
CA SER A 100 5.26 -3.03 2.74
C SER A 100 4.67 -3.48 1.42
N VAL A 101 4.55 -2.54 0.49
CA VAL A 101 4.20 -2.77 -0.91
C VAL A 101 5.24 -2.10 -1.81
N ALA A 102 5.37 -2.53 -3.06
CA ALA A 102 6.30 -1.89 -4.00
C ALA A 102 5.75 -0.56 -4.54
N SER A 103 4.42 -0.44 -4.66
CA SER A 103 3.72 0.72 -5.20
C SER A 103 2.23 0.63 -4.88
N TRP A 104 1.55 1.77 -4.80
CA TRP A 104 0.09 1.84 -4.72
C TRP A 104 -0.60 1.82 -6.09
N ALA A 105 0.16 1.69 -7.19
CA ALA A 105 -0.38 1.64 -8.55
C ALA A 105 -1.30 2.83 -8.92
N GLY A 106 -1.06 4.00 -8.33
CA GLY A 106 -1.88 5.20 -8.51
C GLY A 106 -3.22 5.18 -7.76
N LEU A 107 -3.50 4.14 -6.98
CA LEU A 107 -4.67 4.05 -6.13
C LEU A 107 -4.54 4.99 -4.94
N THR A 108 -5.65 5.65 -4.60
CA THR A 108 -5.75 6.54 -3.44
C THR A 108 -6.54 5.91 -2.30
N GLU A 109 -7.18 4.78 -2.54
CA GLU A 109 -8.10 4.14 -1.61
C GLU A 109 -7.79 2.66 -1.50
N VAL A 110 -7.01 2.36 -0.48
CA VAL A 110 -6.49 1.03 -0.19
C VAL A 110 -6.82 0.69 1.25
N ILE A 111 -7.22 -0.55 1.47
CA ILE A 111 -7.46 -1.11 2.80
C ILE A 111 -6.48 -2.25 3.00
N ILE A 112 -5.89 -2.32 4.20
CA ILE A 112 -5.27 -3.55 4.69
C ILE A 112 -6.16 -4.15 5.77
N THR A 113 -6.45 -5.44 5.65
CA THR A 113 -7.15 -6.22 6.68
C THR A 113 -6.16 -7.08 7.47
N LEU A 114 -6.42 -7.24 8.76
CA LEU A 114 -5.73 -8.18 9.63
C LEU A 114 -6.78 -9.13 10.23
N LYS A 115 -6.67 -10.42 9.93
CA LYS A 115 -7.55 -11.46 10.46
C LYS A 115 -6.90 -12.19 11.62
N ALA A 116 -7.53 -12.20 12.78
CA ALA A 116 -7.12 -13.03 13.91
C ALA A 116 -8.31 -13.34 14.83
N GLY A 117 -8.27 -14.47 15.55
CA GLY A 117 -9.37 -14.86 16.43
C GLY A 117 -10.73 -14.92 15.72
N ASN A 118 -11.79 -14.50 16.40
CA ASN A 118 -13.15 -14.47 15.86
C ASN A 118 -13.54 -13.11 15.26
N GLY A 119 -12.68 -12.53 14.42
CA GLY A 119 -12.99 -11.31 13.68
C GLY A 119 -11.81 -10.81 12.85
N PHE A 120 -11.96 -9.64 12.24
CA PHE A 120 -10.88 -8.93 11.54
C PHE A 120 -10.93 -7.43 11.82
N ALA A 121 -9.82 -6.75 11.56
CA ALA A 121 -9.76 -5.30 11.46
C ALA A 121 -9.45 -4.89 10.02
N ALA A 122 -10.13 -3.86 9.52
CA ALA A 122 -9.84 -3.19 8.27
C ALA A 122 -9.29 -1.79 8.57
N PHE A 123 -8.21 -1.41 7.89
CA PHE A 123 -7.57 -0.10 8.05
C PHE A 123 -7.50 0.59 6.70
N LEU A 124 -8.08 1.80 6.61
CA LEU A 124 -7.93 2.64 5.42
C LEU A 124 -6.53 3.25 5.43
N ILE A 125 -5.74 3.00 4.39
CA ILE A 125 -4.32 3.36 4.34
C ILE A 125 -4.14 4.84 3.98
N ASP A 126 -3.20 5.49 4.67
CA ASP A 126 -2.65 6.77 4.23
C ASP A 126 -1.57 6.50 3.17
N VAL A 127 -1.99 6.47 1.90
CA VAL A 127 -1.09 6.20 0.78
C VAL A 127 -0.01 7.29 0.62
N ALA A 128 -0.23 8.49 1.16
CA ALA A 128 0.74 9.59 1.13
C ALA A 128 1.80 9.46 2.24
N ALA A 129 1.49 8.75 3.32
CA ALA A 129 2.43 8.50 4.42
C ALA A 129 3.53 7.48 4.07
N GLY A 130 3.39 6.72 2.98
CA GLY A 130 4.45 5.84 2.47
C GLY A 130 3.95 4.49 1.96
N LEU A 131 4.91 3.57 1.77
CA LEU A 131 4.71 2.24 1.17
C LEU A 131 4.81 1.10 2.19
N GLY A 132 4.77 1.39 3.49
CA GLY A 132 4.92 0.38 4.52
C GLY A 132 4.64 0.92 5.91
N GLY A 133 4.51 0.01 6.86
CA GLY A 133 4.21 0.33 8.24
C GLY A 133 4.43 -0.85 9.19
N SER A 134 4.06 -0.65 10.45
CA SER A 134 4.02 -1.71 11.44
C SER A 134 2.60 -2.27 11.58
N TRP A 135 2.49 -3.49 12.08
CA TRP A 135 1.21 -4.10 12.42
C TRP A 135 1.34 -4.91 13.72
N SER A 136 0.22 -5.05 14.43
CA SER A 136 0.13 -6.00 15.54
C SER A 136 -1.27 -6.60 15.69
N SER A 137 -1.32 -7.76 16.32
CA SER A 137 -2.54 -8.40 16.79
C SER A 137 -2.30 -9.02 18.17
N SER A 138 -3.29 -8.92 19.05
CA SER A 138 -3.28 -9.62 20.35
C SER A 138 -3.29 -11.16 20.23
N LYS A 139 -3.60 -11.68 19.03
CA LYS A 139 -3.68 -13.10 18.72
C LYS A 139 -2.82 -13.44 17.51
N ASP A 140 -2.57 -14.73 17.33
CA ASP A 140 -1.85 -15.22 16.16
C ASP A 140 -2.62 -14.86 14.90
N LEU A 141 -1.94 -14.17 13.98
CA LEU A 141 -2.52 -13.71 12.74
C LEU A 141 -2.88 -14.92 11.87
N SER A 142 -4.13 -14.99 11.41
CA SER A 142 -4.57 -16.00 10.46
C SER A 142 -4.14 -15.65 9.05
N HIS A 143 -4.28 -14.39 8.65
CA HIS A 143 -3.82 -13.82 7.36
C HIS A 143 -4.03 -12.30 7.36
N ALA A 144 -3.55 -11.65 6.31
CA ALA A 144 -3.79 -10.27 5.98
C ALA A 144 -4.10 -10.13 4.49
N SER A 145 -4.98 -9.19 4.15
CA SER A 145 -5.39 -8.95 2.77
C SER A 145 -5.28 -7.48 2.42
N ILE A 146 -5.08 -7.18 1.14
CA ILE A 146 -5.13 -5.84 0.55
C ILE A 146 -6.40 -5.74 -0.27
N TYR A 147 -7.23 -4.74 0.00
CA TYR A 147 -8.35 -4.36 -0.86
C TYR A 147 -8.13 -2.98 -1.43
N TYR A 148 -8.72 -2.71 -2.59
CA TYR A 148 -8.66 -1.40 -3.21
C TYR A 148 -10.00 -0.98 -3.80
N ARG A 149 -10.11 0.31 -4.07
CA ARG A 149 -11.17 0.89 -4.89
C ARG A 149 -10.58 1.83 -5.93
N GLY A 150 -11.23 1.90 -7.09
CA GLY A 150 -10.82 2.75 -8.20
C GLY A 150 -10.10 1.97 -9.30
N THR A 151 -9.58 2.71 -10.28
CA THR A 151 -8.87 2.13 -11.43
C THR A 151 -7.37 2.32 -11.22
N PRO A 152 -6.56 1.25 -11.25
CA PRO A 152 -5.12 1.36 -11.17
C PRO A 152 -4.57 2.08 -12.40
N THR A 153 -3.59 2.95 -12.22
CA THR A 153 -2.96 3.70 -13.33
C THR A 153 -1.55 3.18 -13.61
N THR A 154 -1.25 1.91 -13.32
CA THR A 154 0.06 1.35 -13.66
C THR A 154 0.35 1.63 -15.13
N PRO A 155 1.55 2.16 -15.48
CA PRO A 155 1.89 2.39 -16.86
C PRO A 155 1.85 1.05 -17.59
N ILE A 156 0.85 0.84 -18.44
CA ILE A 156 0.86 -0.26 -19.38
C ILE A 156 2.00 0.06 -20.35
N PRO A 157 3.07 -0.76 -20.43
CA PRO A 157 4.08 -0.56 -21.46
C PRO A 157 3.36 -0.59 -22.81
N LEU A 158 3.48 0.47 -23.60
CA LEU A 158 2.90 0.52 -24.93
C LEU A 158 3.25 -0.78 -25.67
N PRO A 159 2.29 -1.44 -26.33
CA PRO A 159 2.58 -2.65 -27.06
C PRO A 159 3.73 -2.37 -28.02
N PRO A 160 4.75 -3.26 -28.13
CA PRO A 160 5.82 -3.13 -29.12
C PRO A 160 5.29 -2.95 -30.55
N ALA A 161 4.03 -3.33 -30.79
CA ALA A 161 3.28 -3.09 -32.01
C ALA A 161 3.24 -1.62 -32.44
N ALA A 162 3.20 -0.65 -31.51
CA ALA A 162 3.24 0.77 -31.87
C ALA A 162 4.59 1.17 -32.49
N LEU A 163 5.70 0.67 -31.92
CA LEU A 163 7.04 0.88 -32.46
C LEU A 163 7.27 0.09 -33.76
N MET A 164 6.72 -1.12 -33.86
CA MET A 164 6.75 -1.94 -35.08
C MET A 164 5.94 -1.32 -36.21
N LEU A 165 4.79 -0.72 -35.92
CA LEU A 165 3.97 -0.02 -36.91
C LEU A 165 4.66 1.25 -37.40
N LEU A 166 5.24 2.04 -36.50
CA LEU A 166 6.03 3.22 -36.87
C LEU A 166 7.29 2.84 -37.66
N GLY A 167 7.99 1.77 -37.25
CA GLY A 167 9.13 1.22 -37.97
C GLY A 167 8.75 0.69 -39.36
N GLY A 168 7.62 -0.02 -39.47
CA GLY A 168 7.10 -0.56 -40.73
C GLY A 168 6.67 0.55 -41.70
N LEU A 169 5.99 1.58 -41.22
CA LEU A 169 5.62 2.76 -42.02
C LEU A 169 6.85 3.55 -42.47
N GLY A 170 7.86 3.69 -41.60
CA GLY A 170 9.13 4.33 -41.94
C GLY A 170 9.90 3.58 -43.03
N ALA A 171 9.97 2.25 -42.94
CA ALA A 171 10.62 1.40 -43.95
C ALA A 171 9.91 1.47 -45.32
N LEU A 172 8.58 1.44 -45.33
CA LEU A 172 7.77 1.59 -46.55
C LEU A 172 7.94 2.97 -47.18
N GLY A 173 8.01 4.03 -46.37
CA GLY A 173 8.32 5.39 -46.83
C GLY A 173 9.69 5.49 -47.49
N ALA A 174 10.74 4.97 -46.83
CA ALA A 174 12.11 5.00 -47.35
C ALA A 174 12.25 4.27 -48.70
N LEU A 175 11.58 3.13 -48.87
CA LEU A 175 11.57 2.38 -50.12
C LEU A 175 10.93 3.16 -51.30
N ARG A 176 9.95 4.01 -51.02
CA ARG A 176 9.29 4.85 -52.04
C ARG A 176 10.15 6.03 -52.48
N PHE A 177 10.92 6.62 -51.57
CA PHE A 177 11.82 7.74 -51.90
C PHE A 177 13.15 7.27 -52.52
N GLY A 178 13.67 6.10 -52.13
CA GLY A 178 14.89 5.53 -52.73
C GLY A 178 14.75 5.19 -54.21
N ARG A 179 13.58 4.71 -54.64
CA ARG A 179 13.30 4.37 -56.05
C ARG A 179 13.21 5.57 -57.00
N ARG A 180 13.03 6.79 -56.49
CA ARG A 180 12.96 8.01 -57.31
C ARG A 180 14.32 8.66 -57.59
N ARG A 181 15.38 8.23 -56.90
CA ARG A 181 16.75 8.72 -57.12
C ARG A 181 17.59 7.81 -58.03
N ALA A 182 17.11 6.61 -58.32
CA ALA A 182 17.78 5.62 -59.17
C ALA A 182 17.19 5.55 -60.59
N ALA A 183 16.34 6.50 -60.97
CA ALA A 183 15.77 6.65 -62.31
C ALA A 183 16.21 7.99 -62.90
#